data_AF-A0A920VW30-F1
#
_entry.id   AF-A0A920VW30-F1
#
_cell.length_a   1.000
_cell.length_b   1.000
_cell.length_c   1.000
_cell.angle_alpha   90.00
_cell.angle_beta   90.00
_cell.angle_gamma   90.00
#
_symmetry.space_group_name_H-M   'P 1'
#
loop_
_entity.id
_entity.type
_entity.pdbx_description
1 polymer ?
#
loop_
_entity_poly.entity_id
_entity_poly.type
_entity_poly.pdbx_seq_one_letter_code
_entity_poly.pdbx_strand_id
1 'polypeptide(L)'
;MFKKTLPRFAAQICDPKRICTYIPSHLPFRRWEFILLEGESKDDMLKEKKIQELVSPWLKPEEYDIIRAAVYRFHSLMTKDFRKDNCFLIGDAAHQSPPFMGQGMMSGYRDSLNLSWKLISVLKNSFP
;
A
#
# COMPACT_ATOMS: atom_id res chain seq x y z
N MET A 1 -7.13 -25.91 -4.81
CA MET A 1 -5.82 -26.59 -4.72
C MET A 1 -4.86 -25.89 -5.68
N PHE A 2 -4.15 -24.86 -5.22
CA PHE A 2 -3.14 -24.19 -6.06
C PHE A 2 -1.93 -25.14 -6.20
N LYS A 3 -1.46 -25.35 -7.44
CA LYS A 3 -0.25 -26.14 -7.73
C LYS A 3 0.96 -25.54 -7.00
N LYS A 4 1.98 -26.38 -6.75
CA LYS A 4 3.30 -26.19 -6.10
C LYS A 4 4.10 -24.88 -6.36
N THR A 5 3.60 -23.94 -7.15
CA THR A 5 4.30 -22.71 -7.53
C THR A 5 3.40 -21.50 -7.37
N LEU A 6 3.83 -20.57 -6.53
CA LEU A 6 3.15 -19.29 -6.34
C LEU A 6 3.10 -18.48 -7.66
N PRO A 7 2.06 -17.66 -7.88
CA PRO A 7 1.97 -16.82 -9.06
C PRO A 7 3.17 -15.88 -9.19
N ARG A 8 3.61 -15.63 -10.43
CA ARG A 8 4.69 -14.67 -10.76
C ARG A 8 4.16 -13.26 -11.07
N PHE A 9 2.86 -13.06 -10.99
CA PHE A 9 2.17 -11.80 -11.24
C PHE A 9 1.35 -11.38 -10.01
N ALA A 10 1.06 -10.08 -9.90
CA ALA A 10 0.16 -9.58 -8.88
C ALA A 10 -1.29 -10.02 -9.17
N ALA A 11 -2.00 -10.49 -8.16
CA ALA A 11 -3.35 -11.03 -8.28
C ALA A 11 -4.29 -10.43 -7.24
N GLN A 12 -5.51 -10.09 -7.69
CA GLN A 12 -6.65 -9.84 -6.81
C GLN A 12 -7.48 -11.12 -6.72
N ILE A 13 -7.68 -11.62 -5.52
CA ILE A 13 -8.32 -12.90 -5.24
C ILE A 13 -9.71 -12.60 -4.69
N CYS A 14 -10.72 -12.78 -5.55
CA CYS A 14 -12.13 -12.54 -5.24
C CYS A 14 -12.77 -13.78 -4.59
N ASP A 15 -12.24 -14.21 -3.44
CA ASP A 15 -12.90 -15.24 -2.63
C ASP A 15 -14.06 -14.59 -1.85
N PRO A 16 -15.31 -15.08 -1.99
CA PRO A 16 -16.46 -14.53 -1.26
C PRO A 16 -16.30 -14.61 0.27
N LYS A 17 -15.46 -15.52 0.78
CA LYS A 17 -15.17 -15.62 2.22
C LYS A 17 -14.24 -14.51 2.70
N ARG A 18 -13.26 -14.11 1.88
CA ARG A 18 -12.28 -13.07 2.22
C ARG A 18 -11.51 -12.63 0.98
N ILE A 19 -11.70 -11.36 0.59
CA ILE A 19 -10.92 -10.75 -0.48
C ILE A 19 -9.45 -10.65 -0.05
N CYS A 20 -8.56 -11.04 -0.96
CA CYS A 20 -7.12 -11.00 -0.73
C CYS A 20 -6.39 -10.43 -1.95
N THR A 21 -5.32 -9.68 -1.71
CA THR A 21 -4.35 -9.30 -2.74
C THR A 21 -3.08 -10.10 -2.53
N TYR A 22 -2.52 -10.65 -3.62
CA TYR A 22 -1.20 -11.26 -3.63
C TYR A 22 -0.28 -10.45 -4.55
N ILE A 23 0.90 -10.07 -4.05
CA ILE A 23 1.89 -9.32 -4.82
C ILE A 23 3.25 -10.03 -4.70
N PRO A 24 3.81 -10.53 -5.82
CA PRO A 24 5.22 -10.88 -5.87
C PRO A 24 6.04 -9.58 -5.88
N SER A 25 6.83 -9.35 -4.84
CA SER A 25 7.80 -8.26 -4.82
C SER A 25 9.11 -8.70 -5.48
N HIS A 26 10.17 -7.92 -5.32
CA HIS A 26 11.52 -8.37 -5.64
C HIS A 26 11.79 -9.72 -4.94
N LEU A 27 12.36 -10.67 -5.68
CA LEU A 27 12.62 -11.99 -5.12
C LEU A 27 13.58 -11.89 -3.92
N PRO A 28 13.38 -12.69 -2.85
CA PRO A 28 12.39 -13.76 -2.70
C PRO A 28 11.03 -13.31 -2.13
N PHE A 29 10.83 -12.01 -1.90
CA PHE A 29 9.74 -11.50 -1.08
C PHE A 29 8.34 -11.62 -1.72
N ARG A 30 7.36 -11.89 -0.88
CA ARG A 30 5.93 -11.99 -1.23
C ARG A 30 5.11 -11.18 -0.25
N ARG A 31 4.02 -10.59 -0.73
CA ARG A 31 3.08 -9.85 0.09
C ARG A 31 1.68 -10.38 -0.12
N TRP A 32 1.01 -10.66 0.99
CA TRP A 32 -0.43 -10.87 1.03
C TRP A 32 -1.08 -9.71 1.77
N GLU A 33 -2.23 -9.27 1.29
CA GLU A 33 -3.09 -8.32 1.98
C GLU A 33 -4.47 -8.97 2.10
N PHE A 34 -4.98 -9.04 3.32
CA PHE A 34 -6.27 -9.65 3.61
C PHE A 34 -7.20 -8.57 4.14
N ILE A 35 -8.43 -8.53 3.64
CA ILE A 35 -9.45 -7.69 4.27
C ILE A 35 -9.71 -8.19 5.70
N LEU A 36 -9.82 -7.26 6.64
CA LEU A 36 -10.25 -7.53 8.00
C LEU A 36 -11.78 -7.59 8.02
N LEU A 37 -12.35 -8.70 8.50
CA LEU A 37 -13.79 -8.89 8.59
C LEU A 37 -14.37 -8.25 9.85
N GLU A 38 -15.68 -8.07 9.86
CA GLU A 38 -16.39 -7.57 11.03
C GLU A 38 -16.21 -8.53 12.22
N GLY A 39 -15.94 -7.96 13.41
CA GLY A 39 -15.66 -8.73 14.63
C GLY A 39 -14.21 -9.18 14.80
N GLU A 40 -13.34 -9.00 13.80
CA GLU A 40 -11.93 -9.35 13.95
C GLU A 40 -11.12 -8.25 14.65
N SER A 41 -10.39 -8.63 15.69
CA SER A 41 -9.45 -7.74 16.37
C SER A 41 -8.16 -7.58 15.56
N LYS A 42 -7.66 -6.34 15.48
CA LYS A 42 -6.38 -6.05 14.82
C LYS A 42 -5.23 -6.82 15.46
N ASP A 43 -5.19 -6.86 16.79
CA ASP A 43 -4.10 -7.49 17.54
C ASP A 43 -4.11 -9.01 17.37
N ASP A 44 -5.30 -9.62 17.30
CA ASP A 44 -5.43 -11.05 17.06
C ASP A 44 -4.96 -11.44 15.66
N MET A 45 -5.24 -10.60 14.67
CA MET A 45 -4.86 -10.85 13.28
C MET A 45 -3.38 -10.65 12.99
N LEU A 46 -2.66 -9.97 13.89
CA LEU A 46 -1.20 -9.86 13.85
C LEU A 46 -0.48 -11.03 14.52
N LYS A 47 -1.20 -11.92 15.21
CA LYS A 47 -0.60 -13.12 15.80
C LYS A 47 -0.15 -14.07 14.70
N GLU A 48 1.05 -14.59 14.84
CA GLU A 48 1.67 -15.51 13.88
C GLU A 48 0.75 -16.67 13.49
N LYS A 49 0.08 -17.30 14.46
CA LYS A 49 -0.90 -18.37 14.21
C LYS A 49 -2.00 -17.95 13.24
N LYS A 50 -2.54 -16.73 13.37
CA LYS A 50 -3.58 -16.22 12.46
C LYS A 50 -3.03 -15.93 11.08
N ILE A 51 -1.83 -15.38 10.99
CA ILE A 51 -1.15 -15.16 9.71
C ILE A 51 -0.91 -16.50 9.00
N GLN A 52 -0.46 -17.53 9.73
CA GLN A 52 -0.26 -18.87 9.19
C GLN A 52 -1.57 -19.51 8.71
N GLU A 53 -2.67 -19.37 9.46
CA GLU A 53 -3.99 -19.83 9.04
C GLU A 53 -4.42 -19.15 7.73
N LEU A 54 -4.23 -17.83 7.62
CA LEU A 54 -4.54 -17.07 6.41
C LEU A 54 -3.68 -17.49 5.21
N VAL A 55 -2.39 -17.75 5.40
CA VAL A 55 -1.45 -18.10 4.31
C VAL A 55 -1.51 -19.59 3.93
N SER A 56 -2.08 -20.45 4.78
CA SER A 56 -2.16 -21.90 4.58
C SER A 56 -2.69 -22.39 3.23
N PRO A 57 -3.58 -21.67 2.51
CA PRO A 57 -3.97 -22.07 1.15
C PRO A 57 -2.84 -22.00 0.11
N TRP A 58 -1.76 -21.29 0.41
CA TRP A 58 -0.64 -21.02 -0.51
C TRP A 58 0.66 -21.70 -0.11
N LEU A 59 1.03 -21.66 1.18
CA LEU A 59 2.30 -22.18 1.69
C LEU A 59 2.11 -22.80 3.08
N LYS A 60 2.95 -23.77 3.40
CA LYS A 60 3.09 -24.29 4.76
C LYS A 60 3.98 -23.35 5.60
N PRO A 61 3.78 -23.28 6.93
CA PRO A 61 4.57 -22.42 7.81
C PRO A 61 6.09 -22.60 7.69
N GLU A 62 6.57 -23.82 7.41
CA GLU A 62 7.99 -24.12 7.24
C GLU A 62 8.61 -23.61 5.91
N GLU A 63 7.80 -23.08 4.99
CA GLU A 63 8.26 -22.61 3.67
C GLU A 63 8.57 -21.10 3.63
N TYR A 64 8.35 -20.35 4.72
CA TYR A 64 8.54 -18.90 4.75
C TYR A 64 8.82 -18.34 6.14
N ASP A 65 9.44 -17.16 6.17
CA ASP A 65 9.58 -16.33 7.36
C ASP A 65 8.68 -15.09 7.26
N ILE A 66 8.02 -14.72 8.36
CA ILE A 66 7.22 -13.49 8.43
C ILE A 66 8.15 -12.31 8.72
N ILE A 67 8.46 -11.53 7.70
CA ILE A 67 9.32 -10.34 7.83
C ILE A 67 8.57 -9.16 8.44
N ARG A 68 7.29 -9.01 8.08
CA ARG A 68 6.45 -7.90 8.53
C ARG A 68 4.98 -8.26 8.46
N ALA A 69 4.25 -7.90 9.50
CA ALA A 69 2.79 -7.87 9.54
C ALA A 69 2.32 -6.49 10.00
N ALA A 70 1.27 -5.96 9.39
CA ALA A 70 0.69 -4.68 9.77
C ALA A 70 -0.80 -4.64 9.42
N VAL A 71 -1.60 -4.08 10.32
CA VAL A 71 -2.99 -3.71 10.04
C VAL A 71 -3.03 -2.22 9.76
N TYR A 72 -3.53 -1.85 8.60
CA TYR A 72 -3.65 -0.46 8.18
C TYR A 72 -5.04 -0.21 7.58
N ARG A 73 -5.48 1.04 7.66
CA ARG A 73 -6.78 1.48 7.14
C ARG A 73 -6.55 2.29 5.89
N PHE A 74 -7.33 2.00 4.85
CA PHE A 74 -7.33 2.80 3.64
C PHE A 74 -8.21 4.02 3.86
N HIS A 75 -7.73 5.17 3.40
CA HIS A 75 -8.48 6.40 3.36
C HIS A 75 -8.60 6.84 1.90
N SER A 76 -9.67 7.59 1.63
CA SER A 76 -9.86 8.32 0.38
C SER A 76 -10.06 9.78 0.76
N LEU A 77 -8.97 10.53 0.87
CA LEU A 77 -8.95 11.90 1.36
C LEU A 77 -8.20 12.80 0.40
N MET A 78 -8.61 14.05 0.33
CA MET A 78 -7.93 15.11 -0.42
C MET A 78 -8.13 16.43 0.31
N THR A 79 -7.06 17.20 0.45
CA THR A 79 -7.13 18.56 0.98
C THR A 79 -7.89 19.46 0.01
N LYS A 80 -8.62 20.44 0.55
CA LYS A 80 -9.24 21.50 -0.26
C LYS A 80 -8.21 22.46 -0.81
N ASP A 81 -7.21 22.78 0.01
CA ASP A 81 -6.16 23.74 -0.30
C ASP A 81 -4.79 23.06 -0.20
N PHE A 82 -4.01 23.14 -1.28
CA PHE A 82 -2.66 22.56 -1.36
C PHE A 82 -1.58 23.55 -0.90
N ARG A 83 -1.95 24.79 -0.58
CA ARG A 83 -1.03 25.86 -0.22
C ARG A 83 -1.67 26.81 0.78
N LYS A 84 -0.88 27.26 1.75
CA LYS A 84 -1.16 28.44 2.57
C LYS A 84 0.12 29.25 2.69
N ASP A 85 0.10 30.50 2.23
CA ASP A 85 1.26 31.40 2.19
C ASP A 85 2.48 30.76 1.48
N ASN A 86 3.55 30.46 2.22
CA ASN A 86 4.76 29.79 1.75
C ASN A 86 4.83 28.30 2.16
N CYS A 87 3.75 27.73 2.68
CA CYS A 87 3.62 26.32 3.03
C CYS A 87 2.80 25.58 1.96
N PHE A 88 3.29 24.40 1.55
CA PHE A 88 2.66 23.57 0.52
C PHE A 88 2.45 22.15 1.06
N LEU A 89 1.32 21.54 0.72
CA LEU A 89 1.01 20.14 1.02
C LEU A 89 1.18 19.30 -0.25
N ILE A 90 1.85 18.15 -0.13
CA ILE A 90 2.08 17.20 -1.22
C ILE A 90 2.01 15.76 -0.69
N GLY A 91 1.80 14.78 -1.58
CA GLY A 91 1.74 13.37 -1.21
C GLY A 91 0.68 13.08 -0.15
N ASP A 92 0.97 12.14 0.77
CA ASP A 92 0.04 11.71 1.83
C ASP A 92 -0.46 12.83 2.75
N ALA A 93 0.25 13.97 2.82
CA ALA A 93 -0.20 15.14 3.56
C ALA A 93 -1.31 15.92 2.84
N ALA A 94 -1.41 15.77 1.51
CA ALA A 94 -2.41 16.43 0.67
C ALA A 94 -3.51 15.47 0.19
N HIS A 95 -3.18 14.22 -0.08
CA HIS A 95 -4.14 13.23 -0.58
C HIS A 95 -3.76 11.82 -0.13
N GLN A 96 -4.78 11.02 0.18
CA GLN A 96 -4.65 9.61 0.48
C GLN A 96 -5.59 8.85 -0.44
N SER A 97 -5.06 7.91 -1.19
CA SER A 97 -5.83 7.01 -2.05
C SER A 97 -5.69 5.58 -1.56
N PRO A 98 -6.73 4.73 -1.75
CA PRO A 98 -6.57 3.29 -1.58
C PRO A 98 -5.32 2.78 -2.34
N PRO A 99 -4.59 1.78 -1.81
CA PRO A 99 -3.24 1.40 -2.29
C PRO A 99 -3.25 0.62 -3.61
N PHE A 100 -4.25 0.83 -4.45
CA PHE A 100 -4.37 0.16 -5.72
C PHE A 100 -3.25 0.60 -6.68
N MET A 101 -2.55 -0.40 -7.22
CA MET A 101 -1.53 -0.22 -8.26
C MET A 101 -0.40 0.77 -7.89
N GLY A 102 -0.14 0.99 -6.60
CA GLY A 102 0.93 1.88 -6.15
C GLY A 102 0.74 3.37 -6.49
N GLN A 103 -0.50 3.80 -6.77
CA GLN A 103 -0.77 5.16 -7.26
C GLN A 103 -0.38 6.26 -6.26
N GLY A 104 -0.55 6.04 -4.95
CA GLY A 104 -0.27 7.06 -3.92
C GLY A 104 1.19 7.53 -3.89
N MET A 105 2.15 6.59 -3.96
CA MET A 105 3.58 6.96 -4.05
C MET A 105 3.87 7.76 -5.32
N MET A 106 3.30 7.33 -6.45
CA MET A 106 3.53 7.97 -7.75
C MET A 106 2.85 9.34 -7.86
N SER A 107 1.71 9.58 -7.22
CA SER A 107 1.11 10.91 -7.14
C SER A 107 1.96 11.86 -6.30
N GLY A 108 2.39 11.46 -5.11
CA GLY A 108 3.27 12.29 -4.26
C GLY A 108 4.62 12.63 -4.92
N TYR A 109 5.21 11.69 -5.66
CA TYR A 109 6.41 11.96 -6.47
C TYR A 109 6.14 13.02 -7.55
N ARG A 110 5.01 12.92 -8.26
CA ARG A 110 4.61 13.91 -9.27
C ARG A 110 4.33 15.29 -8.67
N ASP A 111 3.75 15.36 -7.48
CA ASP A 111 3.58 16.63 -6.76
C ASP A 111 4.93 17.28 -6.48
N SER A 112 5.89 16.48 -5.99
CA SER A 112 7.24 16.95 -5.69
C SER A 112 7.94 17.49 -6.93
N LEU A 113 7.85 16.75 -8.05
CA LEU A 113 8.37 17.20 -9.34
C LEU A 113 7.70 18.51 -9.78
N ASN A 114 6.37 18.63 -9.65
CA ASN A 114 5.64 19.82 -10.05
C ASN A 114 6.01 21.05 -9.21
N LEU A 115 6.15 20.88 -7.90
CA LEU A 115 6.44 21.96 -6.98
C LEU A 115 7.88 22.46 -7.13
N SER A 116 8.84 21.55 -7.30
CA SER A 116 10.27 21.87 -7.30
C SER A 116 10.66 22.90 -8.35
N TRP A 117 10.24 22.70 -9.62
CA TRP A 117 10.62 23.62 -10.69
C TRP A 117 9.95 24.99 -10.52
N LYS A 118 8.70 25.04 -10.03
CA LYS A 118 7.98 26.29 -9.75
C LYS A 118 8.67 27.10 -8.65
N LEU A 119 9.06 26.43 -7.56
CA LEU A 119 9.78 27.08 -6.47
C LEU A 119 11.12 27.65 -6.94
N ILE A 120 11.90 26.88 -7.71
CA ILE A 120 13.18 27.35 -8.25
C ILE A 120 12.97 28.59 -9.12
N SER A 121 11.96 28.59 -10.00
CA SER A 121 11.73 29.72 -10.89
C SER A 121 11.27 30.98 -10.15
N VAL A 122 10.46 30.85 -9.08
CA VAL A 122 10.11 31.99 -8.21
C VAL A 122 11.33 32.52 -7.47
N LEU A 123 12.14 31.63 -6.88
CA LEU A 123 13.35 32.03 -6.14
C LEU A 123 14.40 32.72 -7.03
N LYS A 124 14.46 32.36 -8.32
CA LYS A 124 15.37 32.95 -9.29
C LYS A 124 14.80 34.18 -10.01
N ASN A 125 13.58 34.61 -9.70
CA ASN A 125 12.84 35.63 -10.46
C ASN A 125 12.87 35.36 -11.98
N SER A 126 12.81 34.07 -12.36
CA SER A 126 12.89 33.62 -13.75
C SER A 126 11.53 33.22 -14.32
N PHE A 127 10.45 33.45 -13.57
CA PHE A 127 9.11 33.56 -14.13
C PHE A 127 8.91 35.01 -14.61
N PRO A 128 8.29 35.24 -15.79
CA PRO A 128 7.84 36.57 -16.18
C PRO A 128 6.86 37.17 -15.16
#